data_AF-A0A3N8LKR6-F1
#
_entry.id   AF-A0A3N8LKR6-F1
#
_cell.length_a   1.000
_cell.length_b   1.000
_cell.length_c   1.000
_cell.angle_alpha   90.00
_cell.angle_beta   90.00
_cell.angle_gamma   90.00
#
_symmetry.space_group_name_H-M   'P 1'
#
loop_
_entity.id
_entity.type
_entity.pdbx_description
1 polymer ?
#
loop_
_entity_poly.entity_id
_entity_poly.type
_entity_poly.pdbx_seq_one_letter_code
_entity_poly.pdbx_strand_id
1 'polypeptide(L)'
;MTTTIQKEKSSSDFKVIFGRSRSLDSPIPLFTALVVPSNDKWNDFGFRTLVEVHVSLPEGLTVLGAHLGYVTSAQDEPDDVRKLDDMLQDSSEFTIAADDSQKFFMMLPSLGDYRRVVGGMGIETAKKLLIALRDIVALTELQPKSNIPKLAVKTKVFQKSFVRTSESFFAFKNAGSILRGLEAEQFRRMSKDILMSFQLPGRGNKHQLKFQFDHDADLPKRIAVVIGKNGVGKSQTLSRIVQAALSGSSRYLSEGDGKSRVLMNRLLAFAPTNESASAFPSERRKNAKVWYKRLSLNRGGKTRRGEGVADTVLQVARSQETIGESSRWRIFISAVRAISDWDQIALLAKDKVRDPMPLEALHRSGSEDALLDVFASIDLGKDPVRVVERKTYPLSSGEISLLRFAAQASLYIENGSLLLLDEPETHLHPNFISHFVAVLDNMLAQTGSAAVIATHSAYFVREVFREQVTVLRIDGDGNVVTEPLRLQTFGADVGSISYFVFGEDEPSKLASEVEKRLLARYQTWEQLYSDYKNDLSPEMLGTLRLALESGGRHE
;
A
#
# COMPACT_ATOMS: atom_id res chain seq x y z
N MET A 1 -53.11 -23.95 -30.76
CA MET A 1 -53.08 -24.19 -29.31
C MET A 1 -51.65 -23.98 -28.86
N THR A 2 -51.34 -22.74 -28.49
CA THR A 2 -49.98 -22.25 -28.24
C THR A 2 -49.84 -22.11 -26.73
N THR A 3 -49.10 -23.03 -26.13
CA THR A 3 -48.93 -23.13 -24.68
C THR A 3 -48.05 -21.99 -24.20
N THR A 4 -48.68 -20.97 -23.61
CA THR A 4 -48.02 -19.90 -22.88
C THR A 4 -47.41 -20.50 -21.61
N ILE A 5 -46.12 -20.83 -21.67
CA ILE A 5 -45.28 -21.00 -20.49
C ILE A 5 -45.13 -19.60 -19.89
N GLN A 6 -46.04 -19.23 -18.99
CA GLN A 6 -45.85 -18.10 -18.11
C GLN A 6 -44.67 -18.42 -17.17
N LYS A 7 -43.55 -17.75 -17.43
CA LYS A 7 -42.47 -17.55 -16.45
C LYS A 7 -43.06 -16.89 -15.20
N GLU A 8 -43.28 -17.67 -14.14
CA GLU A 8 -43.27 -17.15 -12.78
C GLU A 8 -41.86 -16.63 -12.49
N LYS A 9 -41.65 -15.32 -12.68
CA LYS A 9 -40.55 -14.59 -12.03
C LYS A 9 -40.93 -14.45 -10.56
N SER A 10 -40.46 -15.35 -9.69
CA SER A 10 -40.60 -15.14 -8.24
C SER A 10 -39.72 -13.95 -7.82
N SER A 11 -40.32 -12.95 -7.19
CA SER A 11 -39.61 -11.86 -6.53
C SER A 11 -39.19 -12.33 -5.13
N SER A 12 -38.00 -12.90 -5.02
CA SER A 12 -37.43 -13.26 -3.71
C SER A 12 -36.91 -12.01 -2.99
N ASP A 13 -37.77 -11.34 -2.25
CA ASP A 13 -37.41 -10.23 -1.36
C ASP A 13 -37.14 -10.74 0.05
N PHE A 14 -36.08 -10.23 0.70
CA PHE A 14 -35.69 -10.69 2.03
C PHE A 14 -36.61 -10.12 3.11
N LYS A 15 -37.00 -10.97 4.06
CA LYS A 15 -37.63 -10.54 5.32
C LYS A 15 -36.55 -10.38 6.39
N VAL A 16 -36.63 -9.33 7.19
CA VAL A 16 -35.74 -9.14 8.34
C VAL A 16 -36.55 -9.28 9.61
N ILE A 17 -36.05 -10.10 10.52
CA ILE A 17 -36.63 -10.32 11.85
C ILE A 17 -35.55 -10.11 12.90
N PHE A 18 -35.92 -9.49 14.01
CA PHE A 18 -35.09 -9.38 15.18
C PHE A 18 -35.45 -10.46 16.20
N GLY A 19 -34.46 -11.02 16.88
CA GLY A 19 -34.70 -12.03 17.91
C GLY A 19 -33.60 -12.11 18.96
N ARG A 20 -33.79 -13.02 19.91
CA ARG A 20 -32.78 -13.38 20.93
C ARG A 20 -31.97 -14.60 20.50
N SER A 21 -30.87 -14.91 21.20
CA SER A 21 -30.05 -16.09 20.91
C SER A 21 -30.85 -17.41 20.92
N ARG A 22 -31.88 -17.54 21.76
CA ARG A 22 -32.79 -18.71 21.78
C ARG A 22 -33.66 -18.85 20.53
N SER A 23 -33.82 -17.79 19.74
CA SER A 23 -34.58 -17.84 18.48
C SER A 23 -33.85 -18.68 17.42
N LEU A 24 -32.56 -18.95 17.62
CA LEU A 24 -31.77 -19.84 16.77
C LEU A 24 -32.17 -21.32 16.93
N ASP A 25 -32.90 -21.68 17.99
CA ASP A 25 -33.40 -23.04 18.21
C ASP A 25 -34.57 -23.38 17.27
N SER A 26 -35.13 -22.38 16.58
CA SER A 26 -36.23 -22.53 15.62
C SER A 26 -35.76 -22.39 14.16
N PRO A 27 -36.34 -23.13 13.21
CA PRO A 27 -35.94 -23.05 11.81
C PRO A 27 -36.26 -21.68 11.22
N ILE A 28 -35.26 -21.05 10.58
CA ILE A 28 -35.39 -19.74 9.93
C ILE A 28 -36.00 -19.92 8.53
N PRO A 29 -37.13 -19.28 8.19
CA PRO A 29 -37.75 -19.40 6.87
C PRO A 29 -36.82 -18.94 5.73
N LEU A 30 -36.95 -19.54 4.55
CA LEU A 30 -36.15 -19.16 3.37
C LEU A 30 -36.29 -17.67 3.04
N PHE A 31 -35.19 -17.06 2.60
CA PHE A 31 -35.05 -15.61 2.35
C PHE A 31 -35.38 -14.74 3.57
N THR A 32 -35.08 -15.23 4.77
CA THR A 32 -35.22 -14.48 6.02
C THR A 32 -33.85 -14.26 6.66
N ALA A 33 -33.60 -13.03 7.11
CA ALA A 33 -32.44 -12.65 7.89
C ALA A 33 -32.86 -12.41 9.35
N LEU A 34 -32.42 -13.29 10.23
CA LEU A 34 -32.60 -13.17 11.67
C LEU A 34 -31.42 -12.44 12.28
N VAL A 35 -31.67 -11.25 12.84
CA VAL A 35 -30.67 -10.42 13.51
C VAL A 35 -30.75 -10.66 15.01
N VAL A 36 -29.66 -11.10 15.62
CA VAL A 36 -29.55 -11.36 17.05
C VAL A 36 -28.37 -10.60 17.67
N PRO A 37 -28.49 -10.11 18.92
CA PRO A 37 -27.35 -9.58 19.66
C PRO A 37 -26.19 -10.57 19.68
N SER A 38 -24.96 -10.09 19.44
CA SER A 38 -23.78 -10.93 19.58
C SER A 38 -23.58 -11.34 21.04
N ASN A 39 -23.03 -12.54 21.27
CA ASN A 39 -22.61 -12.97 22.61
C ASN A 39 -21.38 -12.19 23.10
N ASP A 40 -20.70 -11.48 22.20
CA ASP A 40 -19.63 -10.56 22.54
C ASP A 40 -20.20 -9.30 23.24
N LYS A 41 -19.87 -9.16 24.52
CA LYS A 41 -20.30 -8.02 25.35
C LYS A 41 -19.37 -6.80 25.22
N TRP A 42 -18.47 -6.80 24.23
CA TRP A 42 -17.53 -5.71 23.95
C TRP A 42 -18.24 -4.35 23.96
N ASN A 43 -17.70 -3.44 24.76
CA ASN A 43 -18.28 -2.13 25.01
C ASN A 43 -17.43 -1.05 24.33
N ASP A 44 -17.88 -0.59 23.16
CA ASP A 44 -17.23 0.47 22.38
C ASP A 44 -17.65 1.85 22.91
N PHE A 45 -16.91 2.38 23.88
CA PHE A 45 -17.13 3.73 24.42
C PHE A 45 -18.56 3.96 24.97
N GLY A 46 -19.14 2.92 25.57
CA GLY A 46 -20.50 2.95 26.09
C GLY A 46 -21.56 2.45 25.10
N PHE A 47 -21.17 1.99 23.90
CA PHE A 47 -22.08 1.42 22.89
C PHE A 47 -21.87 -0.08 22.69
N ARG A 48 -22.99 -0.79 22.46
CA ARG A 48 -23.02 -2.19 22.03
C ARG A 48 -23.67 -2.28 20.65
N THR A 49 -22.87 -2.48 19.61
CA THR A 49 -23.34 -2.42 18.22
C THR A 49 -23.24 -3.76 17.50
N LEU A 50 -22.50 -4.74 18.02
CA LEU A 50 -22.27 -6.01 17.34
C LEU A 50 -23.50 -6.92 17.38
N VAL A 51 -23.90 -7.40 16.21
CA VAL A 51 -24.96 -8.38 16.02
C VAL A 51 -24.50 -9.47 15.06
N GLU A 52 -25.10 -10.65 15.19
CA GLU A 52 -25.01 -11.71 14.20
C GLU A 52 -26.29 -11.70 13.36
N VAL A 53 -26.13 -11.87 12.05
CA VAL A 53 -27.24 -12.00 11.11
C VAL A 53 -27.18 -13.39 10.49
N HIS A 54 -28.22 -14.17 10.78
CA HIS A 54 -28.41 -15.53 10.31
C HIS A 54 -29.37 -15.51 9.13
N VAL A 55 -28.84 -15.78 7.94
CA VAL A 55 -29.57 -15.66 6.66
C VAL A 55 -29.86 -17.05 6.10
N SER A 56 -31.15 -17.37 5.98
CA SER A 56 -31.60 -18.65 5.43
C SER A 56 -31.77 -18.54 3.91
N LEU A 57 -31.01 -19.33 3.16
CA LEU A 57 -31.03 -19.41 1.70
C LEU A 57 -31.27 -20.85 1.23
N PRO A 58 -31.71 -21.08 -0.02
CA PRO A 58 -31.85 -22.44 -0.57
C PRO A 58 -30.57 -23.27 -0.49
N GLU A 59 -29.40 -22.63 -0.56
CA GLU A 59 -28.09 -23.26 -0.50
C GLU A 59 -27.62 -23.58 0.93
N GLY A 60 -28.31 -23.05 1.96
CA GLY A 60 -28.01 -23.26 3.37
C GLY A 60 -28.08 -22.00 4.22
N LEU A 61 -27.67 -22.11 5.48
CA LEU A 61 -27.61 -21.00 6.43
C LEU A 61 -26.27 -20.25 6.27
N THR A 62 -26.33 -18.93 6.09
CA THR A 62 -25.15 -18.05 6.09
C THR A 62 -25.17 -17.16 7.32
N VAL A 63 -24.06 -17.09 8.05
CA VAL A 63 -23.91 -16.21 9.22
C VAL A 63 -22.94 -15.08 8.91
N LEU A 64 -23.32 -13.85 9.25
CA LEU A 64 -22.49 -12.66 9.05
C LEU A 64 -22.54 -11.75 10.28
N GLY A 65 -21.40 -11.17 10.65
CA GLY A 65 -21.31 -10.16 11.69
C GLY A 65 -21.60 -8.77 11.13
N ALA A 66 -22.31 -7.95 11.89
CA ALA A 66 -22.64 -6.58 11.49
C ALA A 66 -22.71 -5.64 12.70
N HIS A 67 -22.63 -4.34 12.43
CA HIS A 67 -23.00 -3.32 13.39
C HIS A 67 -24.48 -2.95 13.20
N LEU A 68 -25.22 -2.81 14.31
CA LEU A 68 -26.61 -2.35 14.38
C LEU A 68 -26.70 -1.05 15.17
N GLY A 69 -27.46 -0.09 14.64
CA GLY A 69 -27.75 1.17 15.28
C GLY A 69 -29.11 1.72 14.88
N TYR A 70 -29.58 2.72 15.61
CA TYR A 70 -30.90 3.32 15.44
C TYR A 70 -30.80 4.84 15.27
N VAL A 71 -31.67 5.41 14.45
CA VAL A 71 -31.86 6.87 14.43
C VAL A 71 -32.87 7.25 15.52
N THR A 72 -32.37 7.74 16.65
CA THR A 72 -33.19 8.23 17.77
C THR A 72 -33.29 9.76 17.77
N SER A 73 -34.39 10.28 18.32
CA SER A 73 -34.61 11.72 18.51
C SER A 73 -34.52 12.16 19.97
N ALA A 74 -34.54 11.21 20.92
CA ALA A 74 -34.46 11.46 22.35
C ALA A 74 -33.02 11.31 22.86
N GLN A 75 -32.61 12.17 23.80
CA GLN A 75 -31.22 12.27 24.26
C GLN A 75 -30.79 11.10 25.16
N ASP A 76 -31.75 10.42 25.79
CA ASP A 76 -31.54 9.31 26.74
C ASP A 76 -31.98 7.94 26.20
N GLU A 77 -32.46 7.88 24.96
CA GLU A 77 -32.86 6.63 24.32
C GLU A 77 -31.63 5.91 23.73
N PRO A 78 -31.43 4.61 23.99
CA PRO A 78 -30.34 3.87 23.39
C PRO A 78 -30.44 3.88 21.85
N ASP A 79 -29.34 4.17 21.16
CA ASP A 79 -29.24 4.17 19.70
C ASP A 79 -28.49 2.93 19.18
N ASP A 80 -28.32 1.89 20.00
CA ASP A 80 -27.55 0.68 19.74
C ASP A 80 -28.34 -0.60 20.07
N VAL A 81 -27.67 -1.75 20.21
CA VAL A 81 -28.31 -3.06 20.48
C VAL A 81 -29.17 -3.07 21.74
N ARG A 82 -28.93 -2.19 22.72
CA ARG A 82 -29.79 -2.12 23.92
C ARG A 82 -31.23 -1.76 23.59
N LYS A 83 -31.45 -0.93 22.56
CA LYS A 83 -32.81 -0.64 22.08
C LYS A 83 -33.48 -1.87 21.49
N LEU A 84 -32.70 -2.75 20.87
CA LEU A 84 -33.22 -4.03 20.41
C LEU A 84 -33.62 -4.93 21.59
N ASP A 85 -32.80 -4.98 22.63
CA ASP A 85 -33.11 -5.72 23.86
C ASP A 85 -34.40 -5.21 24.52
N ASP A 86 -34.58 -3.88 24.60
CA ASP A 86 -35.79 -3.25 25.16
C ASP A 86 -37.04 -3.63 24.33
N MET A 87 -36.96 -3.50 22.99
CA MET A 87 -38.07 -3.88 22.11
C MET A 87 -38.45 -5.36 22.26
N LEU A 88 -37.47 -6.25 22.40
CA LEU A 88 -37.70 -7.68 22.58
C LEU A 88 -38.18 -8.04 23.99
N GLN A 89 -38.00 -7.18 25.01
CA GLN A 89 -38.56 -7.39 26.35
C GLN A 89 -40.06 -7.13 26.39
N ASP A 90 -40.52 -6.14 25.62
CA ASP A 90 -41.92 -5.73 25.57
C ASP A 90 -42.79 -6.61 24.65
N SER A 91 -42.17 -7.49 23.86
CA SER A 91 -42.85 -8.42 22.96
C SER A 91 -43.19 -9.76 23.63
N SER A 92 -44.45 -10.20 23.48
CA SER A 92 -44.88 -11.57 23.85
C SER A 92 -44.37 -12.64 22.88
N GLU A 93 -43.93 -12.24 21.68
CA GLU A 93 -43.33 -13.12 20.67
C GLU A 93 -41.80 -13.11 20.78
N PHE A 94 -41.17 -14.26 20.52
CA PHE A 94 -39.71 -14.45 20.58
C PHE A 94 -38.94 -13.69 19.48
N THR A 95 -39.64 -13.18 18.47
CA THR A 95 -39.09 -12.43 17.35
C THR A 95 -39.99 -11.24 16.99
N ILE A 96 -39.41 -10.16 16.48
CA ILE A 96 -40.14 -8.98 16.00
C ILE A 96 -39.78 -8.73 14.53
N ALA A 97 -40.77 -8.53 13.67
CA ALA A 97 -40.53 -8.17 12.28
C ALA A 97 -39.89 -6.76 12.18
N ALA A 98 -38.88 -6.63 11.32
CA ALA A 98 -38.25 -5.34 11.09
C ALA A 98 -39.11 -4.49 10.15
N ASP A 99 -39.33 -3.22 10.51
CA ASP A 99 -40.14 -2.28 9.74
C ASP A 99 -39.54 -0.86 9.70
N ASP A 100 -40.12 0.02 8.86
CA ASP A 100 -39.66 1.41 8.64
C ASP A 100 -39.82 2.32 9.86
N SER A 101 -40.71 1.99 10.80
CA SER A 101 -40.95 2.78 12.01
C SER A 101 -39.77 2.71 12.98
N GLN A 102 -39.05 1.59 12.99
CA GLN A 102 -37.93 1.34 13.89
C GLN A 102 -36.69 2.16 13.55
N LYS A 103 -36.56 2.67 12.30
CA LYS A 103 -35.43 3.51 11.84
C LYS A 103 -34.03 2.94 12.17
N PHE A 104 -33.89 1.63 12.17
CA PHE A 104 -32.60 0.97 12.32
C PHE A 104 -31.75 1.14 11.05
N PHE A 105 -30.44 1.00 11.22
CA PHE A 105 -29.47 0.93 10.15
C PHE A 105 -28.38 -0.07 10.53
N MET A 106 -27.79 -0.70 9.52
CA MET A 106 -26.70 -1.65 9.71
C MET A 106 -25.48 -1.26 8.89
N MET A 107 -24.34 -1.88 9.21
CA MET A 107 -23.16 -1.80 8.37
C MET A 107 -22.30 -3.04 8.60
N LEU A 108 -21.82 -3.65 7.52
CA LEU A 108 -20.79 -4.68 7.67
C LEU A 108 -19.44 -4.06 8.11
N PRO A 109 -18.65 -4.73 8.96
CA PRO A 109 -17.47 -4.14 9.58
C PRO A 109 -16.32 -3.84 8.62
N SER A 110 -16.15 -4.63 7.56
CA SER A 110 -15.01 -4.55 6.65
C SER A 110 -15.40 -4.75 5.18
N LEU A 111 -14.53 -4.35 4.24
CA LEU A 111 -14.68 -4.74 2.82
C LEU A 111 -14.68 -6.27 2.65
N GLY A 112 -13.91 -6.99 3.48
CA GLY A 112 -13.87 -8.45 3.47
C GLY A 112 -15.24 -9.07 3.71
N ASP A 113 -16.04 -8.48 4.61
CA ASP A 113 -17.40 -8.95 4.90
C ASP A 113 -18.35 -8.71 3.72
N TYR A 114 -18.29 -7.54 3.07
CA TYR A 114 -19.07 -7.29 1.84
C TYR A 114 -18.70 -8.28 0.73
N ARG A 115 -17.42 -8.59 0.56
CA ARG A 115 -16.94 -9.57 -0.43
C ARG A 115 -17.42 -10.97 -0.09
N ARG A 116 -17.37 -11.38 1.19
CA ARG A 116 -17.85 -12.70 1.64
C ARG A 116 -19.34 -12.86 1.34
N VAL A 117 -20.14 -11.83 1.63
CA VAL A 117 -21.57 -11.83 1.31
C VAL A 117 -21.78 -11.93 -0.20
N VAL A 118 -21.17 -11.06 -1.01
CA VAL A 118 -21.33 -11.09 -2.48
C VAL A 118 -20.83 -12.39 -3.11
N GLY A 119 -19.72 -12.94 -2.63
CA GLY A 119 -19.13 -14.19 -3.11
C GLY A 119 -19.96 -15.43 -2.71
N GLY A 120 -20.58 -15.43 -1.53
CA GLY A 120 -21.34 -16.57 -1.03
C GLY A 120 -22.73 -16.73 -1.65
N MET A 121 -23.46 -15.63 -1.88
CA MET A 121 -24.85 -15.69 -2.38
C MET A 121 -25.05 -15.05 -3.76
N GLY A 122 -23.98 -14.54 -4.37
CA GLY A 122 -24.04 -13.80 -5.63
C GLY A 122 -24.50 -12.35 -5.46
N ILE A 123 -24.09 -11.50 -6.40
CA ILE A 123 -24.24 -10.05 -6.26
C ILE A 123 -25.69 -9.58 -6.19
N GLU A 124 -26.59 -10.13 -7.00
CA GLU A 124 -27.99 -9.68 -7.02
C GLU A 124 -28.72 -10.06 -5.73
N THR A 125 -28.45 -11.25 -5.19
CA THR A 125 -28.99 -11.69 -3.90
C THR A 125 -28.41 -10.86 -2.75
N ALA A 126 -27.10 -10.62 -2.76
CA ALA A 126 -26.41 -9.80 -1.76
C ALA A 126 -26.95 -8.36 -1.71
N LYS A 127 -27.19 -7.73 -2.88
CA LYS A 127 -27.81 -6.40 -2.96
C LYS A 127 -29.18 -6.39 -2.27
N LYS A 128 -30.04 -7.37 -2.58
CA LYS A 128 -31.38 -7.47 -1.99
C LYS A 128 -31.31 -7.64 -0.47
N LEU A 129 -30.44 -8.52 0.01
CA LEU A 129 -30.22 -8.74 1.44
C LEU A 129 -29.76 -7.46 2.14
N LEU A 130 -28.71 -6.81 1.63
CA LEU A 130 -28.14 -5.61 2.27
C LEU A 130 -29.10 -4.42 2.25
N ILE A 131 -29.92 -4.29 1.20
CA ILE A 131 -31.01 -3.31 1.18
C ILE A 131 -32.04 -3.62 2.27
N ALA A 132 -32.45 -4.90 2.43
CA ALA A 132 -33.41 -5.29 3.46
C ALA A 132 -32.86 -5.07 4.88
N LEU A 133 -31.57 -5.33 5.09
CA LEU A 133 -30.84 -5.05 6.34
C LEU A 133 -30.59 -3.55 6.59
N ARG A 134 -31.01 -2.67 5.67
CA ARG A 134 -30.72 -1.23 5.74
C ARG A 134 -29.24 -0.93 5.94
N ASP A 135 -28.40 -1.69 5.24
CA ASP A 135 -26.97 -1.46 5.23
C ASP A 135 -26.68 -0.06 4.66
N ILE A 136 -25.97 0.78 5.43
CA ILE A 136 -25.77 2.18 5.06
C ILE A 136 -25.04 2.30 3.73
N VAL A 137 -24.09 1.41 3.42
CA VAL A 137 -23.35 1.49 2.16
C VAL A 137 -24.24 1.07 1.00
N ALA A 138 -24.98 -0.01 1.15
CA ALA A 138 -25.95 -0.45 0.14
C ALA A 138 -27.04 0.58 -0.12
N LEU A 139 -27.61 1.19 0.94
CA LEU A 139 -28.61 2.24 0.81
C LEU A 139 -28.05 3.49 0.13
N THR A 140 -26.83 3.90 0.49
CA THR A 140 -26.18 5.07 -0.13
C THR A 140 -25.94 4.87 -1.63
N GLU A 141 -25.51 3.66 -2.01
CA GLU A 141 -25.12 3.35 -3.38
C GLU A 141 -26.31 2.97 -4.27
N LEU A 142 -27.24 2.16 -3.76
CA LEU A 142 -28.31 1.53 -4.55
C LEU A 142 -29.67 2.21 -4.36
N GLN A 143 -29.88 2.94 -3.25
CA GLN A 143 -31.14 3.64 -2.94
C GLN A 143 -30.92 5.11 -2.54
N PRO A 144 -30.45 5.97 -3.46
CA PRO A 144 -30.08 7.36 -3.16
C PRO A 144 -31.24 8.25 -2.64
N LYS A 145 -32.49 7.78 -2.77
CA LYS A 145 -33.68 8.45 -2.21
C LYS A 145 -33.85 8.21 -0.71
N SER A 146 -33.19 7.20 -0.13
CA SER A 146 -33.27 6.89 1.30
C SER A 146 -32.69 8.03 2.13
N ASN A 147 -33.39 8.42 3.19
CA ASN A 147 -32.93 9.42 4.15
C ASN A 147 -32.09 8.80 5.29
N ILE A 148 -32.15 7.47 5.47
CA ILE A 148 -31.48 6.76 6.57
C ILE A 148 -29.97 7.03 6.59
N PRO A 149 -29.21 6.87 5.48
CA PRO A 149 -27.77 7.16 5.50
C PRO A 149 -27.43 8.59 5.95
N LYS A 150 -28.23 9.58 5.54
CA LYS A 150 -28.03 10.99 5.91
C LYS A 150 -28.29 11.26 7.39
N LEU A 151 -29.18 10.50 8.00
CA LEU A 151 -29.51 10.58 9.42
C LEU A 151 -28.50 9.78 10.26
N ALA A 152 -28.18 8.56 9.84
CA ALA A 152 -27.25 7.67 10.54
C ALA A 152 -25.86 8.30 10.73
N VAL A 153 -25.29 8.96 9.71
CA VAL A 153 -23.96 9.60 9.83
C VAL A 153 -23.91 10.74 10.86
N LYS A 154 -25.07 11.23 11.32
CA LYS A 154 -25.18 12.28 12.35
C LYS A 154 -25.34 11.71 13.76
N THR A 155 -25.58 10.41 13.93
CA THR A 155 -25.76 9.80 15.25
C THR A 155 -24.43 9.61 15.97
N LYS A 156 -24.47 9.59 17.31
CA LYS A 156 -23.27 9.37 18.13
C LYS A 156 -22.77 7.94 18.00
N VAL A 157 -23.66 6.94 18.00
CA VAL A 157 -23.30 5.54 17.77
C VAL A 157 -22.54 5.33 16.46
N PHE A 158 -22.93 6.02 15.38
CA PHE A 158 -22.24 5.89 14.11
C PHE A 158 -20.82 6.48 14.19
N GLN A 159 -20.70 7.72 14.68
CA GLN A 159 -19.43 8.43 14.75
C GLN A 159 -18.43 7.81 15.73
N LYS A 160 -18.91 7.19 16.82
CA LYS A 160 -18.07 6.65 17.89
C LYS A 160 -17.84 5.15 17.83
N SER A 161 -18.74 4.38 17.23
CA SER A 161 -18.63 2.91 17.13
C SER A 161 -18.50 2.43 15.69
N PHE A 162 -19.44 2.76 14.79
CA PHE A 162 -19.45 2.19 13.42
C PHE A 162 -18.21 2.54 12.60
N VAL A 163 -17.71 3.77 12.67
CA VAL A 163 -16.52 4.21 11.91
C VAL A 163 -15.32 4.47 12.81
N ARG A 164 -15.27 3.80 13.97
CA ARG A 164 -14.19 3.92 14.96
C ARG A 164 -12.85 3.46 14.43
N THR A 165 -12.85 2.34 13.72
CA THR A 165 -11.64 1.75 13.14
C THR A 165 -11.42 2.32 11.75
N SER A 166 -10.15 2.36 11.34
CA SER A 166 -9.81 2.75 9.96
C SER A 166 -10.46 1.80 8.94
N GLU A 167 -10.62 0.52 9.30
CA GLU A 167 -11.25 -0.51 8.47
C GLU A 167 -12.75 -0.25 8.26
N SER A 168 -13.53 -0.01 9.31
CA SER A 168 -14.97 0.22 9.18
C SER A 168 -15.29 1.57 8.56
N PHE A 169 -14.47 2.60 8.82
CA PHE A 169 -14.52 3.85 8.06
C PHE A 169 -14.22 3.62 6.58
N PHE A 170 -13.26 2.76 6.26
CA PHE A 170 -12.89 2.44 4.88
C PHE A 170 -13.98 1.65 4.15
N ALA A 171 -14.58 0.66 4.82
CA ALA A 171 -15.73 -0.10 4.32
C ALA A 171 -16.90 0.85 4.00
N PHE A 172 -17.24 1.75 4.93
CA PHE A 172 -18.26 2.78 4.73
C PHE A 172 -18.04 3.62 3.47
N LYS A 173 -16.78 3.95 3.15
CA LYS A 173 -16.45 4.81 2.00
C LYS A 173 -16.35 4.06 0.67
N ASN A 174 -15.98 2.78 0.68
CA ASN A 174 -15.55 2.10 -0.54
C ASN A 174 -16.35 0.85 -0.88
N ALA A 175 -17.12 0.25 0.04
CA ALA A 175 -17.82 -1.01 -0.25
C ALA A 175 -18.90 -0.88 -1.35
N GLY A 176 -19.31 0.34 -1.70
CA GLY A 176 -20.21 0.60 -2.82
C GLY A 176 -19.65 0.16 -4.19
N SER A 177 -18.33 0.06 -4.38
CA SER A 177 -17.77 -0.53 -5.62
C SER A 177 -18.12 -2.01 -5.76
N ILE A 178 -17.95 -2.78 -4.68
CA ILE A 178 -18.26 -4.22 -4.61
C ILE A 178 -19.72 -4.44 -5.00
N LEU A 179 -20.64 -3.63 -4.46
CA LEU A 179 -22.06 -3.71 -4.74
C LEU A 179 -22.45 -3.31 -6.17
N ARG A 180 -21.63 -2.55 -6.90
CA ARG A 180 -21.87 -2.23 -8.32
C ARG A 180 -21.50 -3.37 -9.28
N GLY A 181 -20.96 -4.48 -8.79
CA GLY A 181 -20.40 -5.54 -9.63
C GLY A 181 -19.05 -5.18 -10.23
N LEU A 182 -18.52 -4.04 -9.80
CA LEU A 182 -17.13 -3.69 -9.97
C LEU A 182 -16.39 -4.37 -8.83
N GLU A 183 -16.01 -5.63 -9.07
CA GLU A 183 -15.10 -6.49 -8.28
C GLU A 183 -15.78 -7.73 -7.67
N ALA A 184 -15.89 -8.78 -8.50
CA ALA A 184 -15.68 -10.13 -7.99
C ALA A 184 -14.23 -10.19 -7.47
N GLU A 185 -14.05 -9.93 -6.18
CA GLU A 185 -12.78 -10.07 -5.47
C GLU A 185 -12.50 -11.53 -5.09
N GLN A 186 -12.70 -12.44 -6.05
CA GLN A 186 -11.78 -13.55 -6.17
C GLN A 186 -10.77 -13.11 -7.24
N PHE A 187 -9.56 -12.75 -6.80
CA PHE A 187 -8.39 -12.58 -7.66
C PHE A 187 -8.47 -11.51 -8.77
N ARG A 188 -8.81 -10.25 -8.46
CA ARG A 188 -8.33 -9.16 -9.35
C ARG A 188 -6.87 -8.90 -9.05
N ARG A 189 -6.00 -9.60 -9.79
CA ARG A 189 -4.57 -9.25 -9.90
C ARG A 189 -4.48 -7.79 -10.32
N MET A 190 -3.51 -7.09 -9.74
CA MET A 190 -3.10 -5.79 -10.24
C MET A 190 -2.90 -5.85 -11.76
N SER A 191 -3.23 -4.76 -12.47
CA SER A 191 -3.07 -4.72 -13.93
C SER A 191 -1.61 -5.04 -14.30
N LYS A 192 -1.43 -6.04 -15.17
CA LYS A 192 -0.11 -6.43 -15.67
C LYS A 192 0.49 -5.33 -16.55
N ASP A 193 -0.32 -4.71 -17.40
CA ASP A 193 0.13 -3.61 -18.26
C ASP A 193 -0.42 -2.28 -17.74
N ILE A 194 0.48 -1.34 -17.44
CA ILE A 194 0.14 0.04 -17.10
C ILE A 194 0.69 0.95 -18.20
N LEU A 195 -0.21 1.66 -18.88
CA LEU A 195 0.09 2.69 -19.86
C LEU A 195 -0.13 4.06 -19.25
N MET A 196 0.85 4.93 -19.46
CA MET A 196 0.85 6.28 -18.93
C MET A 196 1.11 7.29 -20.05
N SER A 197 0.30 8.34 -20.08
CA SER A 197 0.44 9.43 -21.05
C SER A 197 0.20 10.78 -20.38
N PHE A 198 1.23 11.62 -20.29
CA PHE A 198 1.15 12.98 -19.72
C PHE A 198 2.17 13.90 -20.40
N GLN A 199 2.10 15.20 -20.12
CA GLN A 199 3.11 16.15 -20.58
C GLN A 199 3.57 16.98 -19.38
N LEU A 200 4.89 16.99 -19.14
CA LEU A 200 5.47 17.86 -18.12
C LEU A 200 5.49 19.31 -18.60
N PRO A 201 5.28 20.29 -17.70
CA PRO A 201 5.43 21.70 -18.04
C PRO A 201 6.81 21.98 -18.65
N GLY A 202 6.86 22.75 -19.72
CA GLY A 202 8.11 23.12 -20.40
C GLY A 202 8.70 22.04 -21.32
N ARG A 203 8.00 20.94 -21.58
CA ARG A 203 8.42 19.89 -22.54
C ARG A 203 7.60 19.94 -23.83
N GLY A 204 8.26 19.73 -24.97
CA GLY A 204 7.65 19.80 -26.30
C GLY A 204 6.73 18.63 -26.65
N ASN A 205 6.88 17.48 -25.97
CA ASN A 205 6.16 16.25 -26.29
C ASN A 205 5.39 15.63 -25.11
N LYS A 206 4.40 14.79 -25.44
CA LYS A 206 3.77 13.89 -24.47
C LYS A 206 4.73 12.74 -24.14
N HIS A 207 4.86 12.48 -22.85
CA HIS A 207 5.62 11.39 -22.27
C HIS A 207 4.72 10.16 -22.28
N GLN A 208 5.18 9.10 -22.92
CA GLN A 208 4.51 7.81 -22.95
C GLN A 208 5.39 6.78 -22.25
N LEU A 209 4.89 6.18 -21.18
CA LEU A 209 5.56 5.12 -20.47
C LEU A 209 4.66 3.90 -20.41
N LYS A 210 5.28 2.73 -20.52
CA LYS A 210 4.63 1.44 -20.38
C LYS A 210 5.37 0.63 -19.32
N PHE A 211 4.62 0.11 -18.36
CA PHE A 211 5.12 -0.82 -17.36
C PHE A 211 4.42 -2.16 -17.55
N GLN A 212 5.17 -3.25 -17.53
CA GLN A 212 4.67 -4.60 -17.76
C GLN A 212 5.10 -5.50 -16.61
N PHE A 213 4.15 -5.89 -15.77
CA PHE A 213 4.39 -6.72 -14.61
C PHE A 213 3.98 -8.17 -14.88
N ASP A 214 4.74 -9.09 -14.30
CA ASP A 214 4.32 -10.48 -14.20
C ASP A 214 4.29 -10.92 -12.75
N HIS A 215 3.08 -11.12 -12.24
CA HIS A 215 2.85 -11.52 -10.86
C HIS A 215 3.02 -13.03 -10.65
N ASP A 216 2.93 -13.82 -11.73
CA ASP A 216 2.82 -15.28 -11.67
C ASP A 216 4.10 -16.01 -12.11
N ALA A 217 5.00 -15.32 -12.82
CA ALA A 217 6.24 -15.90 -13.27
C ALA A 217 7.23 -16.14 -12.11
N ASP A 218 8.05 -17.18 -12.29
CA ASP A 218 9.19 -17.50 -11.42
C ASP A 218 10.25 -16.39 -11.43
N LEU A 219 10.34 -15.64 -12.53
CA LEU A 219 11.24 -14.50 -12.66
C LEU A 219 10.63 -13.24 -12.02
N PRO A 220 11.39 -12.48 -11.21
CA PRO A 220 10.90 -11.31 -10.49
C PRO A 220 10.67 -10.11 -11.42
N LYS A 221 9.52 -10.10 -12.10
CA LYS A 221 9.08 -9.01 -13.00
C LYS A 221 7.98 -8.16 -12.36
N ARG A 222 8.09 -7.90 -11.05
CA ARG A 222 7.11 -7.12 -10.26
C ARG A 222 7.57 -5.69 -9.99
N ILE A 223 8.80 -5.35 -10.38
CA ILE A 223 9.45 -4.07 -10.10
C ILE A 223 9.86 -3.46 -11.43
N ALA A 224 9.32 -2.28 -11.74
CA ALA A 224 9.74 -1.45 -12.86
C ALA A 224 10.64 -0.31 -12.37
N VAL A 225 11.66 0.03 -13.13
CA VAL A 225 12.66 1.05 -12.81
C VAL A 225 12.63 2.15 -13.86
N VAL A 226 12.49 3.40 -13.42
CA VAL A 226 12.61 4.61 -14.23
C VAL A 226 13.92 5.31 -13.84
N ILE A 227 14.88 5.35 -14.77
CA ILE A 227 16.23 5.89 -14.55
C ILE A 227 16.59 6.94 -15.61
N GLY A 228 17.53 7.82 -15.29
CA GLY A 228 18.04 8.86 -16.20
C GLY A 228 18.72 9.99 -15.45
N LYS A 229 19.29 10.95 -16.18
CA LYS A 229 19.98 12.12 -15.60
C LYS A 229 19.04 12.96 -14.70
N ASN A 230 19.61 13.88 -13.92
CA ASN A 230 18.81 14.81 -13.12
C ASN A 230 18.01 15.76 -14.01
N GLY A 231 16.78 16.09 -13.61
CA GLY A 231 15.91 17.01 -14.36
C GLY A 231 15.10 16.39 -15.51
N VAL A 232 15.23 15.09 -15.80
CA VAL A 232 14.47 14.39 -16.86
C VAL A 232 13.02 14.07 -16.48
N GLY A 233 12.61 14.29 -15.22
CA GLY A 233 11.22 14.13 -14.77
C GLY A 233 10.88 12.80 -14.10
N LYS A 234 11.85 12.07 -13.53
CA LYS A 234 11.63 10.78 -12.84
C LYS A 234 10.62 10.88 -11.69
N SER A 235 10.87 11.71 -10.68
CA SER A 235 9.96 11.92 -9.54
C SER A 235 8.60 12.49 -9.98
N GLN A 236 8.58 13.32 -11.03
CA GLN A 236 7.34 13.84 -11.60
C GLN A 236 6.52 12.75 -12.28
N THR A 237 7.16 11.74 -12.88
CA THR A 237 6.48 10.57 -13.43
C THR A 237 5.70 9.85 -12.32
N LEU A 238 6.34 9.57 -11.18
CA LEU A 238 5.66 8.93 -10.05
C LEU A 238 4.52 9.80 -9.51
N SER A 239 4.71 11.11 -9.35
CA SER A 239 3.66 12.04 -8.92
C SER A 239 2.44 12.02 -9.85
N ARG A 240 2.67 11.96 -11.17
CA ARG A 240 1.61 11.90 -12.18
C ARG A 240 0.84 10.59 -12.13
N ILE A 241 1.49 9.46 -11.79
CA ILE A 241 0.80 8.19 -11.54
C ILE A 241 -0.20 8.36 -10.39
N VAL A 242 0.24 8.94 -9.27
CA VAL A 242 -0.63 9.20 -8.11
C VAL A 242 -1.81 10.09 -8.49
N GLN A 243 -1.55 11.22 -9.15
CA GLN A 243 -2.60 12.16 -9.53
C GLN A 243 -3.65 11.53 -10.45
N ALA A 244 -3.21 10.73 -11.43
CA ALA A 244 -4.06 10.02 -12.38
C ALA A 244 -4.89 8.95 -11.67
N ALA A 245 -4.26 8.08 -10.86
CA ALA A 245 -4.94 7.04 -10.09
C ALA A 245 -6.00 7.62 -9.14
N LEU A 246 -5.66 8.68 -8.41
CA LEU A 246 -6.58 9.39 -7.52
C LEU A 246 -7.77 10.01 -8.25
N SER A 247 -7.54 10.55 -9.46
CA SER A 247 -8.61 11.12 -10.30
C SER A 247 -9.50 10.05 -10.94
N GLY A 248 -8.93 8.86 -11.17
CA GLY A 248 -9.59 7.78 -11.89
C GLY A 248 -9.70 7.97 -13.40
N SER A 249 -8.91 8.87 -13.98
CA SER A 249 -8.95 9.15 -15.41
C SER A 249 -8.11 8.15 -16.21
N SER A 250 -8.76 7.33 -17.05
CA SER A 250 -8.06 6.42 -17.98
C SER A 250 -7.29 7.14 -19.09
N ARG A 251 -7.53 8.46 -19.28
CA ARG A 251 -6.79 9.30 -20.23
C ARG A 251 -5.29 9.39 -19.90
N TYR A 252 -4.95 9.42 -18.61
CA TYR A 252 -3.58 9.62 -18.15
C TYR A 252 -2.92 8.34 -17.66
N LEU A 253 -3.72 7.40 -17.16
CA LEU A 253 -3.27 6.11 -16.63
C LEU A 253 -4.29 5.03 -17.00
N SER A 254 -3.94 4.15 -17.92
CA SER A 254 -4.81 3.08 -18.45
C SER A 254 -4.12 1.72 -18.42
N GLU A 255 -4.90 0.66 -18.62
CA GLU A 255 -4.35 -0.67 -18.87
C GLU A 255 -3.74 -0.77 -20.28
N GLY A 256 -3.18 -1.94 -20.63
CA GLY A 256 -2.56 -2.20 -21.93
C GLY A 256 -3.43 -1.95 -23.16
N ASP A 257 -4.76 -1.91 -23.01
CA ASP A 257 -5.72 -1.59 -24.07
C ASP A 257 -5.84 -0.07 -24.35
N GLY A 258 -5.22 0.78 -23.51
CA GLY A 258 -5.25 2.23 -23.60
C GLY A 258 -6.59 2.89 -23.28
N LYS A 259 -7.58 2.11 -22.80
CA LYS A 259 -8.96 2.58 -22.57
C LYS A 259 -9.45 2.27 -21.16
N SER A 260 -9.15 1.08 -20.68
CA SER A 260 -9.55 0.58 -19.38
C SER A 260 -8.74 1.26 -18.28
N ARG A 261 -9.37 1.42 -17.13
CA ARG A 261 -8.72 2.00 -15.96
C ARG A 261 -7.83 0.94 -15.32
N VAL A 262 -6.62 1.34 -14.92
CA VAL A 262 -5.75 0.48 -14.10
C VAL A 262 -6.45 0.04 -12.82
N LEU A 263 -6.42 -1.27 -12.60
CA LEU A 263 -6.92 -1.96 -11.42
C LEU A 263 -5.80 -2.05 -10.38
N MET A 264 -6.02 -1.40 -9.25
CA MET A 264 -5.17 -1.46 -8.06
C MET A 264 -6.02 -1.12 -6.83
N ASN A 265 -5.75 -1.78 -5.71
CA ASN A 265 -6.51 -1.59 -4.48
C ASN A 265 -5.96 -0.42 -3.64
N ARG A 266 -4.64 -0.27 -3.61
CA ARG A 266 -3.95 0.79 -2.87
C ARG A 266 -2.78 1.36 -3.64
N LEU A 267 -2.44 2.59 -3.32
CA LEU A 267 -1.23 3.25 -3.79
C LEU A 267 -0.39 3.71 -2.58
N LEU A 268 0.83 3.21 -2.48
CA LEU A 268 1.80 3.59 -1.46
C LEU A 268 2.92 4.38 -2.11
N ALA A 269 3.16 5.62 -1.70
CA ALA A 269 4.23 6.44 -2.24
C ALA A 269 5.31 6.70 -1.19
N PHE A 270 6.49 6.13 -1.38
CA PHE A 270 7.65 6.30 -0.53
C PHE A 270 8.52 7.45 -1.07
N ALA A 271 8.49 8.57 -0.35
CA ALA A 271 9.32 9.72 -0.63
C ALA A 271 10.71 9.58 0.04
N PRO A 272 11.75 10.21 -0.52
CA PRO A 272 13.06 10.22 0.10
C PRO A 272 13.05 11.06 1.38
N THR A 273 12.28 12.15 1.47
CA THR A 273 12.22 13.00 2.68
C THR A 273 10.80 13.34 3.13
N ASN A 274 10.66 13.69 4.42
CA ASN A 274 9.39 14.10 5.06
C ASN A 274 8.88 15.48 4.62
N GLU A 275 9.66 16.25 3.88
CA GLU A 275 9.44 17.69 3.70
C GLU A 275 8.44 18.05 2.59
N SER A 276 7.99 19.31 2.63
CA SER A 276 7.11 19.98 1.66
C SER A 276 7.57 19.95 0.20
N ALA A 277 8.77 19.41 -0.07
CA ALA A 277 9.40 19.26 -1.38
C ALA A 277 9.17 17.89 -2.05
N SER A 278 8.46 16.95 -1.39
CA SER A 278 8.10 15.68 -2.02
C SER A 278 7.31 15.92 -3.32
N ALA A 279 7.72 15.26 -4.41
CA ALA A 279 6.99 15.30 -5.67
C ALA A 279 5.55 14.75 -5.54
N PHE A 280 5.31 13.90 -4.55
CA PHE A 280 4.02 13.26 -4.34
C PHE A 280 2.96 14.21 -3.76
N PRO A 281 1.72 14.16 -4.29
CA PRO A 281 0.63 15.02 -3.82
C PRO A 281 0.24 14.69 -2.37
N SER A 282 -0.48 15.61 -1.73
CA SER A 282 -1.03 15.42 -0.38
C SER A 282 -2.09 14.31 -0.35
N GLU A 283 -2.21 13.64 0.79
CA GLU A 283 -3.15 12.52 0.98
C GLU A 283 -4.62 12.96 0.96
N ARG A 284 -4.89 14.23 1.30
CA ARG A 284 -6.26 14.74 1.44
C ARG A 284 -6.82 15.21 0.10
N ARG A 285 -7.53 14.33 -0.61
CA ARG A 285 -8.30 14.68 -1.81
C ARG A 285 -9.79 14.34 -1.63
N LYS A 286 -10.67 15.31 -1.85
CA LYS A 286 -12.12 15.07 -1.95
C LYS A 286 -12.36 14.13 -3.15
N ASN A 287 -13.08 13.02 -2.94
CA ASN A 287 -13.47 12.03 -3.96
C ASN A 287 -12.31 11.22 -4.59
N ALA A 288 -11.26 10.90 -3.82
CA ALA A 288 -10.22 9.96 -4.25
C ALA A 288 -10.81 8.61 -4.68
N LYS A 289 -10.34 8.08 -5.82
CA LYS A 289 -10.81 6.80 -6.38
C LYS A 289 -9.99 5.57 -5.95
N VAL A 290 -8.84 5.79 -5.33
CA VAL A 290 -7.95 4.75 -4.79
C VAL A 290 -7.46 5.24 -3.44
N TRP A 291 -7.30 4.33 -2.48
CA TRP A 291 -6.67 4.66 -1.21
C TRP A 291 -5.19 4.96 -1.44
N TYR A 292 -4.73 6.09 -0.89
CA TYR A 292 -3.39 6.60 -1.12
C TYR A 292 -2.76 7.01 0.19
N LYS A 293 -1.51 6.58 0.40
CA LYS A 293 -0.71 7.01 1.54
C LYS A 293 0.68 7.40 1.11
N ARG A 294 1.15 8.52 1.65
CA ARG A 294 2.52 9.00 1.47
C ARG A 294 3.33 8.59 2.68
N LEU A 295 4.43 7.90 2.41
CA LEU A 295 5.35 7.35 3.39
C LEU A 295 6.73 7.95 3.13
N SER A 296 7.60 7.83 4.11
CA SER A 296 8.97 8.35 4.02
C SER A 296 9.94 7.33 4.55
N LEU A 297 11.05 7.20 3.83
CA LEU A 297 12.13 6.28 4.15
C LEU A 297 13.13 6.90 5.15
N ASN A 298 13.13 8.23 5.30
CA ASN A 298 14.12 8.94 6.08
C ASN A 298 13.73 9.20 7.54
N ARG A 299 14.76 9.36 8.38
CA ARG A 299 14.59 9.80 9.77
C ARG A 299 13.96 11.18 9.76
N GLY A 300 12.66 11.27 10.08
CA GLY A 300 12.03 12.56 10.34
C GLY A 300 12.70 13.24 11.52
N GLY A 301 13.10 14.51 11.36
CA GLY A 301 13.41 15.36 12.52
C GLY A 301 12.19 15.42 13.47
N LYS A 302 12.43 15.69 14.78
CA LYS A 302 11.44 15.67 15.89
C LYS A 302 10.17 14.88 15.52
N THR A 303 10.28 13.56 15.54
CA THR A 303 9.19 12.62 15.24
C THR A 303 7.89 13.11 15.87
N ARG A 304 6.89 13.39 15.04
CA ARG A 304 5.51 13.50 15.51
C ARG A 304 5.16 12.16 16.19
N ARG A 305 4.35 12.20 17.25
CA ARG A 305 3.80 10.98 17.88
C ARG A 305 3.23 10.08 16.78
N GLY A 306 3.73 8.85 16.65
CA GLY A 306 3.21 7.84 15.71
C GLY A 306 4.01 7.59 14.42
N GLU A 307 5.20 8.15 14.25
CA GLU A 307 6.05 7.96 13.04
C GLU A 307 7.40 7.27 13.30
N GLY A 308 7.63 6.79 14.53
CA GLY A 308 8.85 6.05 14.89
C GLY A 308 8.92 4.66 14.26
N VAL A 309 10.13 4.15 14.03
CA VAL A 309 10.30 2.77 13.49
C VAL A 309 9.78 1.75 14.50
N ALA A 310 10.15 1.89 15.78
CA ALA A 310 9.65 1.02 16.85
C ALA A 310 8.12 1.04 16.96
N ASP A 311 7.50 2.21 16.82
CA ASP A 311 6.04 2.35 16.81
C ASP A 311 5.40 1.61 15.63
N THR A 312 5.93 1.79 14.42
CA THR A 312 5.39 1.13 13.22
C THR A 312 5.54 -0.40 13.33
N VAL A 313 6.69 -0.89 13.80
CA VAL A 313 6.92 -2.32 14.06
C VAL A 313 5.91 -2.86 15.07
N LEU A 314 5.66 -2.12 16.15
CA LEU A 314 4.67 -2.51 17.16
C LEU A 314 3.25 -2.53 16.60
N GLN A 315 2.88 -1.59 15.73
CA GLN A 315 1.58 -1.59 15.03
C GLN A 315 1.42 -2.84 14.15
N VAL A 316 2.47 -3.26 13.45
CA VAL A 316 2.46 -4.50 12.67
C VAL A 316 2.32 -5.73 13.58
N ALA A 317 3.06 -5.78 14.69
CA ALA A 317 3.00 -6.89 15.66
C ALA A 317 1.61 -7.05 16.30
N ARG A 318 0.91 -5.94 16.51
CA ARG A 318 -0.45 -5.89 17.08
C ARG A 318 -1.55 -6.20 16.06
N SER A 319 -1.23 -6.18 14.77
CA SER A 319 -2.23 -6.42 13.73
C SER A 319 -2.62 -7.89 13.68
N GLN A 320 -3.92 -8.15 13.76
CA GLN A 320 -4.51 -9.48 13.54
C GLN A 320 -4.96 -9.68 12.08
N GLU A 321 -4.63 -8.74 11.20
CA GLU A 321 -5.04 -8.77 9.80
C GLU A 321 -4.15 -9.71 8.97
N THR A 322 -4.76 -10.33 7.97
CA THR A 322 -4.10 -11.20 6.98
C THR A 322 -4.26 -10.65 5.57
N ILE A 323 -3.21 -10.78 4.76
CA ILE A 323 -3.23 -10.49 3.33
C ILE A 323 -3.09 -11.82 2.61
N GLY A 324 -4.16 -12.28 1.96
CA GLY A 324 -4.24 -13.67 1.50
C GLY A 324 -4.18 -14.63 2.69
N GLU A 325 -3.21 -15.56 2.68
CA GLU A 325 -3.00 -16.55 3.75
C GLU A 325 -1.91 -16.12 4.76
N SER A 326 -1.27 -14.97 4.56
CA SER A 326 -0.18 -14.50 5.41
C SER A 326 -0.63 -13.37 6.33
N SER A 327 -0.32 -13.46 7.63
CA SER A 327 -0.50 -12.31 8.53
C SER A 327 0.45 -11.17 8.17
N ARG A 328 0.08 -9.92 8.48
CA ARG A 328 0.98 -8.77 8.30
C ARG A 328 2.31 -8.97 9.01
N TRP A 329 2.28 -9.57 10.20
CA TRP A 329 3.48 -9.92 10.95
C TRP A 329 4.38 -10.92 10.20
N ARG A 330 3.78 -11.96 9.60
CA ARG A 330 4.54 -12.94 8.80
C ARG A 330 5.20 -12.29 7.58
N ILE A 331 4.48 -11.41 6.89
CA ILE A 331 5.02 -10.64 5.74
C ILE A 331 6.19 -9.77 6.21
N PHE A 332 6.02 -9.06 7.32
CA PHE A 332 7.06 -8.22 7.92
C PHE A 332 8.30 -9.02 8.33
N ILE A 333 8.15 -10.13 9.03
CA ILE A 333 9.30 -10.96 9.42
C ILE A 333 9.98 -11.59 8.20
N SER A 334 9.23 -12.01 7.18
CA SER A 334 9.79 -12.47 5.90
C SER A 334 10.67 -11.41 5.25
N ALA A 335 10.21 -10.15 5.25
CA ALA A 335 10.99 -9.00 4.80
C ALA A 335 12.24 -8.76 5.67
N VAL A 336 12.08 -8.73 6.99
CA VAL A 336 13.19 -8.44 7.92
C VAL A 336 14.27 -9.53 7.91
N ARG A 337 13.92 -10.78 7.61
CA ARG A 337 14.86 -11.90 7.47
C ARG A 337 15.91 -11.71 6.37
N ALA A 338 15.67 -10.80 5.41
CA ALA A 338 16.66 -10.45 4.41
C ALA A 338 17.79 -9.56 4.97
N ILE A 339 17.63 -8.98 6.17
CA ILE A 339 18.67 -8.21 6.86
C ILE A 339 19.64 -9.17 7.53
N SER A 340 20.94 -8.92 7.40
CA SER A 340 21.97 -9.68 8.12
C SER A 340 21.76 -9.60 9.64
N ASP A 341 21.87 -10.74 10.32
CA ASP A 341 21.73 -10.84 11.79
C ASP A 341 20.41 -10.24 12.30
N TRP A 342 19.31 -10.45 11.56
CA TRP A 342 17.99 -9.88 11.87
C TRP A 342 17.44 -10.31 13.24
N ASP A 343 17.83 -11.50 13.71
CA ASP A 343 17.47 -12.09 14.99
C ASP A 343 18.05 -11.30 16.18
N GLN A 344 19.10 -10.52 15.94
CA GLN A 344 19.71 -9.63 16.92
C GLN A 344 18.99 -8.28 17.03
N ILE A 345 18.02 -7.98 16.16
CA ILE A 345 17.29 -6.71 16.19
C ILE A 345 16.24 -6.73 17.32
N ALA A 346 16.24 -5.67 18.12
CA ALA A 346 15.35 -5.52 19.27
C ALA A 346 14.80 -4.10 19.44
N LEU A 347 13.64 -3.99 20.06
CA LEU A 347 13.02 -2.73 20.47
C LEU A 347 13.41 -2.40 21.92
N LEU A 348 13.83 -1.15 22.16
CA LEU A 348 14.21 -0.70 23.50
C LEU A 348 12.98 -0.56 24.41
N ALA A 349 13.12 -0.93 25.68
CA ALA A 349 12.12 -0.64 26.71
C ALA A 349 12.21 0.82 27.19
N LYS A 350 11.11 1.32 27.76
CA LYS A 350 11.02 2.64 28.42
C LYS A 350 11.92 2.68 29.66
N ASP A 351 11.94 1.58 30.40
CA ASP A 351 12.79 1.39 31.57
C ASP A 351 14.15 0.80 31.15
N LYS A 352 15.24 1.36 31.68
CA LYS A 352 16.61 0.89 31.42
C LYS A 352 16.92 -0.45 32.09
N VAL A 353 16.08 -0.90 33.02
CA VAL A 353 16.25 -2.18 33.74
C VAL A 353 15.78 -3.37 32.91
N ARG A 354 14.80 -3.18 32.01
CA ARG A 354 14.30 -4.26 31.15
C ARG A 354 15.23 -4.47 29.96
N ASP A 355 15.49 -5.73 29.65
CA ASP A 355 16.21 -6.10 28.44
C ASP A 355 15.45 -5.64 27.18
N PRO A 356 16.17 -5.24 26.12
CA PRO A 356 15.55 -4.96 24.82
C PRO A 356 14.74 -6.16 24.33
N MET A 357 13.58 -5.90 23.73
CA MET A 357 12.65 -6.91 23.25
C MET A 357 13.02 -7.35 21.82
N PRO A 358 13.49 -8.58 21.58
CA PRO A 358 13.80 -9.06 20.24
C PRO A 358 12.55 -9.05 19.36
N LEU A 359 12.69 -8.78 18.06
CA LEU A 359 11.54 -8.71 17.16
C LEU A 359 10.70 -9.98 17.18
N GLU A 360 11.33 -11.15 17.17
CA GLU A 360 10.64 -12.45 17.19
C GLU A 360 9.80 -12.67 18.46
N ALA A 361 10.13 -12.00 19.57
CA ALA A 361 9.38 -12.11 20.81
C ALA A 361 8.05 -11.33 20.79
N LEU A 362 7.87 -10.39 19.85
CA LEU A 362 6.69 -9.51 19.77
C LEU A 362 5.41 -10.22 19.30
N HIS A 363 5.50 -11.47 18.86
CA HIS A 363 4.35 -12.24 18.35
C HIS A 363 4.35 -13.70 18.85
N ARG A 364 4.98 -13.95 20.02
CA ARG A 364 5.00 -15.29 20.64
C ARG A 364 3.64 -15.64 21.24
N SER A 365 3.34 -16.94 21.25
CA SER A 365 2.20 -17.52 21.94
C SER A 365 2.33 -17.40 23.46
N GLY A 366 1.52 -16.53 24.05
CA GLY A 366 1.34 -16.31 25.49
C GLY A 366 -0.07 -15.80 25.77
N SER A 367 -0.42 -15.49 27.03
CA SER A 367 -1.71 -14.83 27.30
C SER A 367 -1.73 -13.43 26.69
N GLU A 368 -2.89 -12.99 26.20
CA GLU A 368 -3.06 -11.66 25.59
C GLU A 368 -2.60 -10.54 26.55
N ASP A 369 -2.91 -10.67 27.84
CA ASP A 369 -2.49 -9.74 28.89
C ASP A 369 -0.97 -9.60 28.98
N ALA A 370 -0.21 -10.70 28.89
CA ALA A 370 1.25 -10.65 28.97
C ALA A 370 1.88 -9.96 27.74
N LEU A 371 1.27 -10.13 26.56
CA LEU A 371 1.71 -9.42 25.34
C LEU A 371 1.39 -7.93 25.41
N LEU A 372 0.23 -7.56 25.94
CA LEU A 372 -0.13 -6.15 26.15
C LEU A 372 0.83 -5.45 27.12
N ASP A 373 1.25 -6.13 28.20
CA ASP A 373 2.26 -5.63 29.13
C ASP A 373 3.63 -5.44 28.47
N VAL A 374 4.03 -6.37 27.59
CA VAL A 374 5.23 -6.24 26.77
C VAL A 374 5.12 -5.01 25.87
N PHE A 375 4.02 -4.87 25.12
CA PHE A 375 3.80 -3.75 24.21
C PHE A 375 3.80 -2.40 24.95
N ALA A 376 3.19 -2.33 26.13
CA ALA A 376 3.14 -1.12 26.94
C ALA A 376 4.54 -0.68 27.42
N SER A 377 5.49 -1.61 27.53
CA SER A 377 6.84 -1.36 28.03
C SER A 377 7.82 -0.83 27.01
N ILE A 378 7.51 -0.89 25.72
CA ILE A 378 8.40 -0.49 24.62
C ILE A 378 8.47 1.03 24.48
N ASP A 379 9.67 1.55 24.29
CA ASP A 379 9.94 2.97 24.02
C ASP A 379 9.78 3.29 22.54
N LEU A 380 8.57 3.74 22.18
CA LEU A 380 8.18 4.07 20.80
C LEU A 380 8.95 5.26 20.21
N GLY A 381 9.62 6.05 21.05
CA GLY A 381 10.40 7.21 20.63
C GLY A 381 11.84 6.89 20.23
N LYS A 382 12.32 5.67 20.50
CA LYS A 382 13.69 5.25 20.19
C LYS A 382 13.75 4.37 18.96
N ASP A 383 14.86 4.50 18.24
CA ASP A 383 15.18 3.59 17.15
C ASP A 383 15.48 2.18 17.70
N PRO A 384 15.13 1.11 16.94
CA PRO A 384 15.55 -0.24 17.24
C PRO A 384 17.09 -0.37 17.31
N VAL A 385 17.55 -1.34 18.07
CA VAL A 385 18.98 -1.62 18.32
C VAL A 385 19.33 -3.04 17.94
N ARG A 386 20.63 -3.30 17.75
CA ARG A 386 21.19 -4.65 17.68
C ARG A 386 21.66 -5.08 19.07
N VAL A 387 21.38 -6.32 19.44
CA VAL A 387 21.80 -6.93 20.72
C VAL A 387 22.80 -8.05 20.47
N VAL A 388 24.03 -7.86 20.93
CA VAL A 388 25.12 -8.86 20.85
C VAL A 388 25.68 -9.05 22.25
N GLU A 389 25.72 -10.30 22.74
CA GLU A 389 26.27 -10.62 24.07
C GLU A 389 25.71 -9.73 25.20
N ARG A 390 24.39 -9.45 25.17
CA ARG A 390 23.67 -8.56 26.09
C ARG A 390 24.09 -7.07 26.06
N LYS A 391 24.88 -6.65 25.07
CA LYS A 391 25.18 -5.24 24.80
C LYS A 391 24.33 -4.73 23.64
N THR A 392 23.96 -3.45 23.70
CA THR A 392 23.16 -2.79 22.67
C THR A 392 24.05 -1.94 21.77
N TYR A 393 23.82 -2.04 20.47
CA TYR A 393 24.52 -1.28 19.44
C TYR A 393 23.50 -0.58 18.54
N PRO A 394 23.74 0.68 18.13
CA PRO A 394 22.85 1.35 17.19
C PRO A 394 22.88 0.66 15.83
N LEU A 395 21.72 0.52 15.19
CA LEU A 395 21.63 0.10 13.80
C LEU A 395 22.18 1.18 12.87
N SER A 396 22.75 0.75 11.74
CA SER A 396 23.17 1.66 10.67
C SER A 396 21.97 2.41 10.07
N SER A 397 22.23 3.53 9.39
CA SER A 397 21.16 4.28 8.72
C SER A 397 20.43 3.43 7.68
N GLY A 398 21.16 2.57 6.95
CA GLY A 398 20.60 1.67 5.95
C GLY A 398 19.68 0.61 6.56
N GLU A 399 20.10 -0.02 7.67
CA GLU A 399 19.27 -0.99 8.40
C GLU A 399 17.99 -0.35 8.94
N ILE A 400 18.08 0.87 9.50
CA ILE A 400 16.92 1.62 9.97
C ILE A 400 15.96 1.97 8.82
N SER A 401 16.49 2.41 7.67
CA SER A 401 15.67 2.71 6.49
C SER A 401 14.98 1.47 5.93
N LEU A 402 15.68 0.33 5.88
CA LEU A 402 15.12 -0.94 5.43
C LEU A 402 14.06 -1.48 6.40
N LEU A 403 14.32 -1.43 7.71
CA LEU A 403 13.35 -1.82 8.73
C LEU A 403 12.12 -0.92 8.72
N ARG A 404 12.30 0.40 8.54
CA ARG A 404 11.20 1.36 8.37
C ARG A 404 10.37 1.01 7.13
N PHE A 405 11.02 0.79 6.00
CA PHE A 405 10.35 0.39 4.76
C PHE A 405 9.54 -0.90 4.98
N ALA A 406 10.16 -1.96 5.52
CA ALA A 406 9.49 -3.22 5.77
C ALA A 406 8.28 -3.07 6.70
N ALA A 407 8.42 -2.32 7.79
CA ALA A 407 7.32 -2.09 8.74
C ALA A 407 6.18 -1.28 8.10
N GLN A 408 6.49 -0.16 7.43
CA GLN A 408 5.49 0.69 6.79
C GLN A 408 4.79 -0.02 5.62
N ALA A 409 5.56 -0.69 4.76
CA ALA A 409 5.01 -1.47 3.67
C ALA A 409 4.10 -2.58 4.21
N SER A 410 4.53 -3.36 5.20
CA SER A 410 3.72 -4.46 5.76
C SER A 410 2.44 -3.97 6.44
N LEU A 411 2.49 -2.80 7.06
CA LEU A 411 1.35 -2.19 7.73
C LEU A 411 0.27 -1.68 6.76
N TYR A 412 0.66 -1.21 5.57
CA TYR A 412 -0.26 -0.52 4.66
C TYR A 412 -0.50 -1.23 3.33
N ILE A 413 0.32 -2.21 2.96
CA ILE A 413 0.13 -3.01 1.75
C ILE A 413 -1.14 -3.84 1.87
N GLU A 414 -1.79 -4.06 0.74
CA GLU A 414 -2.91 -4.98 0.54
C GLU A 414 -2.68 -5.77 -0.74
N ASN A 415 -3.54 -6.75 -1.00
CA ASN A 415 -3.57 -7.42 -2.29
C ASN A 415 -3.70 -6.40 -3.43
N GLY A 416 -2.89 -6.52 -4.48
CA GLY A 416 -2.96 -5.66 -5.66
C GLY A 416 -2.63 -4.19 -5.40
N SER A 417 -1.62 -3.90 -4.57
CA SER A 417 -1.12 -2.55 -4.31
C SER A 417 -0.08 -2.11 -5.35
N LEU A 418 -0.05 -0.81 -5.66
CA LEU A 418 1.04 -0.18 -6.41
C LEU A 418 1.94 0.61 -5.46
N LEU A 419 3.20 0.19 -5.35
CA LEU A 419 4.22 0.88 -4.58
C LEU A 419 5.02 1.82 -5.51
N LEU A 420 5.12 3.10 -5.16
CA LEU A 420 5.94 4.07 -5.87
C LEU A 420 7.09 4.48 -4.96
N LEU A 421 8.33 4.32 -5.41
CA LEU A 421 9.51 4.63 -4.61
C LEU A 421 10.36 5.67 -5.34
N ASP A 422 10.58 6.80 -4.70
CA ASP A 422 11.38 7.90 -5.25
C ASP A 422 12.72 7.97 -4.51
N GLU A 423 13.80 7.69 -5.23
CA GLU A 423 15.20 7.66 -4.74
C GLU A 423 15.41 6.87 -3.42
N PRO A 424 14.95 5.60 -3.35
CA PRO A 424 15.13 4.77 -2.16
C PRO A 424 16.61 4.56 -1.77
N GLU A 425 17.55 4.78 -2.69
CA GLU A 425 19.00 4.65 -2.48
C GLU A 425 19.65 5.76 -1.62
N THR A 426 18.97 6.89 -1.35
CA THR A 426 19.60 8.13 -0.85
C THR A 426 20.45 7.96 0.43
N HIS A 427 20.20 6.92 1.24
CA HIS A 427 21.02 6.54 2.41
C HIS A 427 21.36 5.05 2.48
N LEU A 428 21.19 4.32 1.38
CA LEU A 428 21.51 2.90 1.30
C LEU A 428 22.88 2.73 0.67
N HIS A 429 23.82 2.13 1.41
CA HIS A 429 25.05 1.62 0.80
C HIS A 429 24.66 0.59 -0.29
N PRO A 430 25.38 0.51 -1.42
CA PRO A 430 25.04 -0.39 -2.52
C PRO A 430 24.69 -1.82 -2.12
N ASN A 431 25.41 -2.41 -1.16
CA ASN A 431 25.11 -3.74 -0.63
C ASN A 431 23.67 -3.86 -0.09
N PHE A 432 23.12 -2.82 0.55
CA PHE A 432 21.75 -2.81 1.05
C PHE A 432 20.69 -2.67 -0.06
N ILE A 433 21.06 -2.26 -1.28
CA ILE A 433 20.12 -2.18 -2.41
C ILE A 433 19.65 -3.58 -2.81
N SER A 434 20.57 -4.56 -2.86
CA SER A 434 20.21 -5.96 -3.16
C SER A 434 19.23 -6.52 -2.13
N HIS A 435 19.50 -6.30 -0.83
CA HIS A 435 18.58 -6.67 0.25
C HIS A 435 17.24 -5.95 0.14
N PHE A 436 17.25 -4.65 -0.16
CA PHE A 436 16.04 -3.86 -0.33
C PHE A 436 15.16 -4.40 -1.47
N VAL A 437 15.74 -4.69 -2.63
CA VAL A 437 15.01 -5.25 -3.78
C VAL A 437 14.48 -6.64 -3.46
N ALA A 438 15.26 -7.48 -2.78
CA ALA A 438 14.80 -8.80 -2.35
C ALA A 438 13.61 -8.71 -1.38
N VAL A 439 13.66 -7.79 -0.41
CA VAL A 439 12.54 -7.52 0.51
C VAL A 439 11.31 -7.06 -0.27
N LEU A 440 11.49 -6.09 -1.17
CA LEU A 440 10.40 -5.55 -1.97
C LEU A 440 9.76 -6.64 -2.83
N ASP A 441 10.52 -7.40 -3.62
CA ASP A 441 9.97 -8.45 -4.50
C ASP A 441 9.22 -9.52 -3.70
N ASN A 442 9.77 -9.95 -2.56
CA ASN A 442 9.11 -10.93 -1.69
C ASN A 442 7.74 -10.43 -1.19
N MET A 443 7.64 -9.18 -0.77
CA MET A 443 6.37 -8.57 -0.34
C MET A 443 5.40 -8.41 -1.51
N LEU A 444 5.89 -7.98 -2.68
CA LEU A 444 5.07 -7.83 -3.88
C LEU A 444 4.50 -9.17 -4.35
N ALA A 445 5.30 -10.23 -4.32
CA ALA A 445 4.88 -11.59 -4.68
C ALA A 445 3.77 -12.10 -3.75
N GLN A 446 3.95 -11.98 -2.42
CA GLN A 446 2.95 -12.45 -1.44
C GLN A 446 1.60 -11.73 -1.53
N THR A 447 1.59 -10.49 -2.04
CA THR A 447 0.40 -9.64 -2.10
C THR A 447 -0.13 -9.45 -3.53
N GLY A 448 0.49 -10.05 -4.55
CA GLY A 448 0.12 -9.79 -5.96
C GLY A 448 0.20 -8.30 -6.33
N SER A 449 1.16 -7.58 -5.75
CA SER A 449 1.41 -6.15 -5.93
C SER A 449 2.53 -5.91 -6.95
N ALA A 450 2.75 -4.64 -7.33
CA ALA A 450 3.91 -4.22 -8.11
C ALA A 450 4.53 -2.93 -7.56
N ALA A 451 5.76 -2.64 -8.00
CA ALA A 451 6.44 -1.39 -7.70
C ALA A 451 6.94 -0.67 -8.95
N VAL A 452 6.96 0.66 -8.88
CA VAL A 452 7.68 1.52 -9.82
C VAL A 452 8.67 2.36 -9.02
N ILE A 453 9.95 2.24 -9.35
CA ILE A 453 11.06 2.92 -8.68
C ILE A 453 11.60 4.00 -9.61
N ALA A 454 11.64 5.25 -9.14
CA ALA A 454 12.42 6.31 -9.77
C ALA A 454 13.77 6.40 -9.05
N THR A 455 14.87 6.29 -9.79
CA THR A 455 16.22 6.19 -9.21
C THR A 455 17.26 6.83 -10.14
N HIS A 456 18.42 7.16 -9.60
CA HIS A 456 19.64 7.48 -10.35
C HIS A 456 20.74 6.42 -10.15
N SER A 457 20.42 5.33 -9.45
CA SER A 457 21.38 4.29 -9.09
C SER A 457 21.37 3.14 -10.10
N ALA A 458 22.50 2.94 -10.76
CA ALA A 458 22.74 1.77 -11.61
C ALA A 458 22.64 0.44 -10.84
N TYR A 459 22.84 0.46 -9.50
CA TYR A 459 22.67 -0.72 -8.66
C TYR A 459 21.21 -1.21 -8.61
N PHE A 460 20.20 -0.33 -8.67
CA PHE A 460 18.81 -0.77 -8.76
C PHE A 460 18.50 -1.40 -10.12
N VAL A 461 19.06 -0.85 -11.20
CA VAL A 461 18.91 -1.40 -12.55
C VAL A 461 19.52 -2.80 -12.66
N ARG A 462 20.63 -3.05 -11.95
CA ARG A 462 21.27 -4.36 -11.88
C ARG A 462 20.35 -5.45 -11.29
N GLU A 463 19.39 -5.09 -10.45
CA GLU A 463 18.51 -6.05 -9.76
C GLU A 463 17.23 -6.37 -10.56
N VAL A 464 17.03 -5.78 -11.74
CA VAL A 464 15.83 -5.99 -12.57
C VAL A 464 16.18 -6.37 -14.00
N PHE A 465 15.23 -7.01 -14.69
CA PHE A 465 15.38 -7.34 -16.12
C PHE A 465 15.24 -6.10 -17.00
N ARG A 466 15.88 -6.11 -18.18
CA ARG A 466 15.95 -4.93 -19.06
C ARG A 466 14.56 -4.44 -19.50
N GLU A 467 13.59 -5.35 -19.65
CA GLU A 467 12.21 -5.02 -20.02
C GLU A 467 11.46 -4.26 -18.92
N GLN A 468 11.98 -4.31 -17.68
CA GLN A 468 11.46 -3.54 -16.55
C GLN A 468 12.09 -2.16 -16.42
N VAL A 469 13.07 -1.82 -17.26
CA VAL A 469 13.84 -0.58 -17.14
C VAL A 469 13.43 0.40 -18.23
N THR A 470 13.05 1.60 -17.81
CA THR A 470 12.78 2.73 -18.71
C THR A 470 13.82 3.82 -18.47
N VAL A 471 14.64 4.09 -19.49
CA VAL A 471 15.61 5.19 -19.47
C VAL A 471 14.98 6.46 -20.01
N LEU A 472 14.93 7.52 -19.20
CA LEU A 472 14.47 8.84 -19.59
C LEU A 472 15.64 9.73 -19.99
N ARG A 473 15.57 10.31 -21.18
CA ARG A 473 16.53 11.31 -21.70
C ARG A 473 15.80 12.55 -22.18
N ILE A 474 16.55 13.65 -22.26
CA ILE A 474 16.12 14.88 -22.91
C ILE A 474 16.94 15.00 -24.20
N ASP A 475 16.29 15.14 -25.35
CA ASP A 475 16.97 15.37 -26.62
C ASP A 475 17.34 16.86 -26.82
N GLY A 476 18.01 17.17 -27.94
CA GLY A 476 18.44 18.54 -28.28
C GLY A 476 17.28 19.53 -28.43
N ASP A 477 16.07 19.04 -28.72
CA ASP A 477 14.85 19.84 -28.86
C ASP A 477 14.09 19.99 -27.53
N GLY A 478 14.63 19.45 -26.43
CA GLY A 478 14.05 19.53 -25.10
C GLY A 478 12.91 18.54 -24.84
N ASN A 479 12.66 17.60 -25.75
CA ASN A 479 11.67 16.54 -25.60
C ASN A 479 12.18 15.43 -24.68
N VAL A 480 11.26 14.79 -23.96
CA VAL A 480 11.60 13.61 -23.16
C VAL A 480 11.37 12.36 -23.98
N VAL A 481 12.44 11.59 -24.21
CA VAL A 481 12.41 10.34 -24.96
C VAL A 481 12.70 9.16 -24.04
N THR A 482 12.11 8.02 -24.36
CA THR A 482 12.38 6.73 -23.72
C THR A 482 13.32 5.94 -24.62
N GLU A 483 14.42 5.45 -24.07
CA GLU A 483 15.38 4.64 -24.82
C GLU A 483 15.36 3.19 -24.31
N PRO A 484 15.15 2.18 -25.17
CA PRO A 484 15.21 0.79 -24.76
C PRO A 484 16.67 0.38 -24.51
N LEU A 485 16.92 -0.26 -23.37
CA LEU A 485 18.24 -0.82 -23.08
C LEU A 485 18.52 -2.06 -23.93
N ARG A 486 19.64 -2.02 -24.67
CA ARG A 486 20.15 -3.19 -25.40
C ARG A 486 20.86 -4.18 -24.47
N LEU A 487 21.47 -3.65 -23.40
CA LEU A 487 22.16 -4.42 -22.36
C LEU A 487 21.17 -5.27 -21.56
N GLN A 488 21.52 -6.52 -21.27
CA GLN A 488 20.83 -7.32 -20.25
C GLN A 488 21.23 -6.78 -18.88
N THR A 489 20.27 -6.29 -18.09
CA THR A 489 20.56 -5.55 -16.86
C THR A 489 20.68 -6.42 -15.62
N PHE A 490 19.91 -7.51 -15.52
CA PHE A 490 19.90 -8.36 -14.33
C PHE A 490 21.27 -9.00 -14.09
N GLY A 491 21.92 -8.66 -12.98
CA GLY A 491 23.26 -9.12 -12.61
C GLY A 491 24.41 -8.47 -13.38
N ALA A 492 24.15 -7.49 -14.25
CA ALA A 492 25.17 -6.88 -15.09
C ALA A 492 26.18 -6.01 -14.31
N ASP A 493 27.30 -5.71 -14.98
CA ASP A 493 28.29 -4.78 -14.47
C ASP A 493 27.72 -3.35 -14.34
N VAL A 494 28.00 -2.72 -13.21
CA VAL A 494 27.46 -1.40 -12.86
C VAL A 494 28.06 -0.31 -13.74
N GLY A 495 29.34 -0.43 -14.11
CA GLY A 495 30.00 0.51 -15.02
C GLY A 495 29.33 0.50 -16.41
N SER A 496 29.03 -0.69 -16.92
CA SER A 496 28.31 -0.88 -18.17
C SER A 496 26.90 -0.25 -18.13
N ILE A 497 26.14 -0.50 -17.05
CA ILE A 497 24.82 0.14 -16.88
C ILE A 497 24.96 1.66 -16.82
N SER A 498 25.93 2.18 -16.05
CA SER A 498 26.18 3.62 -15.91
C SER A 498 26.47 4.25 -17.26
N TYR A 499 27.32 3.62 -18.07
CA TYR A 499 27.65 4.05 -19.42
C TYR A 499 26.39 4.14 -20.30
N PHE A 500 25.58 3.07 -20.37
CA PHE A 500 24.38 3.07 -21.20
C PHE A 500 23.30 4.05 -20.73
N VAL A 501 23.21 4.35 -19.43
CA VAL A 501 22.17 5.22 -18.87
C VAL A 501 22.60 6.69 -18.86
N PHE A 502 23.83 6.99 -18.48
CA PHE A 502 24.31 8.35 -18.27
C PHE A 502 25.23 8.84 -19.40
N GLY A 503 25.85 7.94 -20.15
CA GLY A 503 26.79 8.27 -21.21
C GLY A 503 28.00 9.04 -20.67
N GLU A 504 28.54 8.63 -19.52
CA GLU A 504 29.71 9.28 -18.91
C GLU A 504 30.96 9.05 -19.75
N ASP A 505 31.10 9.85 -20.81
CA ASP A 505 32.35 10.15 -21.52
C ASP A 505 32.74 11.64 -21.37
N GLU A 506 31.99 12.45 -20.60
CA GLU A 506 32.43 13.81 -20.29
C GLU A 506 33.43 13.77 -19.11
N PRO A 507 34.72 14.11 -19.32
CA PRO A 507 35.68 14.16 -18.24
C PRO A 507 35.21 15.09 -17.12
N SER A 508 35.49 14.71 -15.87
CA SER A 508 35.25 15.56 -14.70
C SER A 508 35.74 16.98 -14.98
N LYS A 509 34.96 18.01 -14.62
CA LYS A 509 35.37 19.42 -14.81
C LYS A 509 36.76 19.68 -14.23
N LEU A 510 37.05 19.10 -13.06
CA LEU A 510 38.37 19.18 -12.44
C LEU A 510 39.42 18.45 -13.27
N ALA A 511 39.13 17.26 -13.80
CA ALA A 511 40.04 16.53 -14.68
C ALA A 511 40.37 17.36 -15.94
N SER A 512 39.38 17.97 -16.60
CA SER A 512 39.62 18.85 -17.75
C SER A 512 40.40 20.13 -17.39
N GLU A 513 40.15 20.72 -16.22
CA GLU A 513 40.93 21.87 -15.74
C GLU A 513 42.38 21.50 -15.41
N VAL A 514 42.58 20.32 -14.80
CA VAL A 514 43.90 19.77 -14.51
C VAL A 514 44.62 19.43 -15.81
N GLU A 515 43.96 18.81 -16.79
CA GLU A 515 44.53 18.55 -18.11
C GLU A 515 45.01 19.85 -18.76
N LYS A 516 44.15 20.87 -18.83
CA LYS A 516 44.52 22.18 -19.38
C LYS A 516 45.71 22.80 -18.65
N ARG A 517 45.76 22.69 -17.31
CA ARG A 517 46.85 23.23 -16.49
C ARG A 517 48.17 22.48 -16.71
N LEU A 518 48.11 21.15 -16.81
CA LEU A 518 49.28 20.32 -17.06
C LEU A 518 49.82 20.53 -18.48
N LEU A 519 48.95 20.59 -19.48
CA LEU A 519 49.33 20.91 -20.87
C LEU A 519 49.90 22.33 -21.02
N ALA A 520 49.48 23.29 -20.21
CA ALA A 520 50.05 24.63 -20.20
C ALA A 520 51.43 24.71 -19.49
N ARG A 521 51.70 23.79 -18.54
CA ARG A 521 52.92 23.80 -17.74
C ARG A 521 54.04 22.96 -18.34
N TYR A 522 53.71 21.83 -18.95
CA TYR A 522 54.68 20.88 -19.48
C TYR A 522 54.68 20.94 -21.01
N GLN A 523 55.88 21.01 -21.60
CA GLN A 523 56.05 21.00 -23.06
C GLN A 523 56.38 19.60 -23.62
N THR A 524 56.82 18.68 -22.76
CA THR A 524 57.24 17.33 -23.17
C THR A 524 56.53 16.27 -22.34
N TRP A 525 56.22 15.14 -22.99
CA TRP A 525 55.57 14.01 -22.35
C TRP A 525 56.44 13.41 -21.24
N GLU A 526 57.75 13.32 -21.44
CA GLU A 526 58.69 12.70 -20.52
C GLU A 526 58.70 13.40 -19.15
N GLN A 527 58.66 14.73 -19.15
CA GLN A 527 58.62 15.53 -17.93
C GLN A 527 57.29 15.35 -17.18
N LEU A 528 56.16 15.40 -17.90
CA LEU A 528 54.84 15.21 -17.29
C LEU A 528 54.69 13.80 -16.72
N TYR A 529 55.13 12.78 -17.47
CA TYR A 529 55.04 11.39 -17.04
C TYR A 529 55.94 11.11 -15.82
N SER A 530 57.17 11.65 -15.80
CA SER A 530 58.05 11.51 -14.63
C SER A 530 57.40 12.04 -13.36
N ASP A 531 56.76 13.19 -13.45
CA ASP A 531 56.18 13.89 -12.30
C ASP A 531 54.86 13.27 -11.82
N TYR A 532 54.03 12.72 -12.73
CA TYR A 532 52.64 12.32 -12.41
C TYR A 532 52.24 10.87 -12.74
N LYS A 533 53.17 10.00 -13.21
CA LYS A 533 52.85 8.60 -13.56
C LYS A 533 52.19 7.78 -12.46
N ASN A 534 52.40 8.15 -11.20
CA ASN A 534 51.86 7.44 -10.04
C ASN A 534 50.55 8.06 -9.53
N ASP A 535 50.21 9.27 -9.99
CA ASP A 535 49.09 10.06 -9.47
C ASP A 535 47.88 10.06 -10.42
N LEU A 536 48.10 9.89 -11.73
CA LEU A 536 47.07 9.97 -12.76
C LEU A 536 46.70 8.59 -13.31
N SER A 537 45.44 8.43 -13.73
CA SER A 537 44.99 7.17 -14.33
C SER A 537 45.64 6.93 -15.70
N PRO A 538 45.77 5.67 -16.13
CA PRO A 538 46.28 5.34 -17.46
C PRO A 538 45.51 6.02 -18.60
N GLU A 539 44.20 6.18 -18.47
CA GLU A 539 43.39 6.88 -19.49
C GLU A 539 43.77 8.35 -19.59
N MET A 540 43.87 9.06 -18.46
CA MET A 540 44.21 10.48 -18.42
C MET A 540 45.65 10.72 -18.90
N LEU A 541 46.58 9.85 -18.51
CA LEU A 541 47.96 9.83 -19.01
C LEU A 541 48.00 9.63 -20.54
N GLY A 542 47.17 8.73 -21.06
CA GLY A 542 47.02 8.51 -22.50
C GLY A 542 46.53 9.76 -23.24
N THR A 543 45.49 10.42 -22.72
CA THR A 543 44.94 11.67 -23.29
C THR A 543 45.98 12.80 -23.29
N LEU A 544 46.69 12.98 -22.17
CA LEU A 544 47.74 14.01 -22.04
C LEU A 544 48.91 13.76 -22.99
N ARG A 545 49.33 12.49 -23.14
CA ARG A 545 50.36 12.10 -24.09
C ARG A 545 49.98 12.45 -25.52
N LEU A 546 48.77 12.05 -25.93
CA LEU A 546 48.26 12.34 -27.27
C LEU A 546 48.20 13.86 -27.53
N ALA A 547 47.78 14.65 -26.55
CA ALA A 547 47.72 16.11 -26.67
C ALA A 547 49.10 16.76 -26.82
N LEU A 548 50.11 16.31 -26.06
CA LEU A 548 51.48 16.82 -26.17
C LEU A 548 52.18 16.37 -27.46
N GLU A 549 51.97 15.13 -27.89
CA GLU A 549 52.56 14.60 -29.13
C GLU A 549 51.88 15.17 -30.40
N SER A 550 50.59 15.55 -30.33
CA SER A 550 49.86 16.18 -31.45
C SER A 550 50.09 17.69 -31.56
N GLY A 551 50.30 18.39 -30.44
CA GLY A 551 50.66 19.81 -30.43
C GLY A 551 52.02 20.13 -31.06
N GLY A 552 52.90 19.13 -31.21
CA GLY A 552 54.24 19.28 -31.82
C GLY A 552 54.34 18.94 -33.31
N ARG A 553 53.23 18.65 -34.01
CA ARG A 553 53.24 18.22 -35.44
C ARG A 553 52.76 19.28 -36.46
N HIS A 554 52.74 20.55 -36.08
CA HIS A 554 52.44 21.68 -36.98
C HIS A 554 53.59 22.70 -37.06
N GLU A 555 54.82 22.23 -37.20
CA GLU A 555 55.94 23.04 -37.72
C GLU A 555 56.37 22.56 -39.12
#